data_AF-A0A832UKE5-F1
#
_entry.id   AF-A0A832UKE5-F1
#
_cell.length_a   1.000
_cell.length_b   1.000
_cell.length_c   1.000
_cell.angle_alpha   90.00
_cell.angle_beta   90.00
_cell.angle_gamma   90.00
#
_symmetry.space_group_name_H-M   'P 1'
#
loop_
_entity.id
_entity.type
_entity.pdbx_description
1 polymer ?
#
loop_
_entity_poly.entity_id
_entity_poly.type
_entity_poly.pdbx_seq_one_letter_code
_entity_poly.pdbx_strand_id
1 'polypeptide(L)'
;MPDVSQAEIGRRMYHIHREKRVEHAVTLIRESLGPEWRALKEEEILILGHVLQCTWNTIDQKRWEAIPFGKMHMDTVRKILSWGGDVGPGHNPSPEAVAGIKAILLGIS
;
A
#
# COMPACT_ATOMS: atom_id res chain seq x y z
N MET A 1 -0.95 -37.46 -2.31
CA MET A 1 -0.91 -36.05 -1.88
C MET A 1 -0.02 -35.31 -2.86
N PRO A 2 -0.43 -34.18 -3.47
CA PRO A 2 0.50 -33.47 -4.32
C PRO A 2 1.51 -32.74 -3.42
N ASP A 3 2.79 -33.08 -3.58
CA ASP A 3 3.90 -32.31 -3.06
C ASP A 3 3.82 -30.89 -3.62
N VAL A 4 3.54 -29.93 -2.76
CA VAL A 4 3.57 -28.52 -3.13
C VAL A 4 5.03 -28.15 -3.43
N SER A 5 5.32 -27.75 -4.67
CA SER A 5 6.70 -27.43 -5.07
C SER A 5 7.30 -26.30 -4.23
N GLN A 6 8.61 -26.32 -4.02
CA GLN A 6 9.33 -25.24 -3.31
C GLN A 6 9.10 -23.86 -3.96
N ALA A 7 8.91 -23.81 -5.28
CA ALA A 7 8.57 -22.57 -6.00
C ALA A 7 7.18 -22.04 -5.62
N GLU A 8 6.19 -22.92 -5.43
CA GLU A 8 4.85 -22.56 -4.97
C GLU A 8 4.86 -22.05 -3.52
N ILE A 9 5.66 -22.68 -2.66
CA ILE A 9 5.89 -22.20 -1.27
C ILE A 9 6.53 -20.82 -1.29
N GLY A 10 7.57 -20.61 -2.09
CA GLY A 10 8.26 -19.32 -2.23
C GLY A 10 7.33 -18.20 -2.70
N ARG A 11 6.50 -18.46 -3.72
CA ARG A 11 5.49 -17.49 -4.20
C ARG A 11 4.49 -17.12 -3.09
N ARG A 12 3.94 -18.11 -2.38
CA ARG A 12 3.00 -17.86 -1.28
C ARG A 12 3.64 -17.05 -0.16
N MET A 13 4.88 -17.38 0.21
CA MET A 13 5.60 -16.66 1.25
C MET A 13 5.84 -15.19 0.85
N TYR A 14 6.16 -14.93 -0.42
CA TYR A 14 6.30 -13.57 -0.94
C TYR A 14 4.98 -12.78 -0.84
N HIS A 15 3.86 -13.39 -1.26
CA HIS A 15 2.53 -12.75 -1.17
C HIS A 15 2.16 -12.41 0.28
N ILE A 16 2.34 -13.36 1.21
CA ILE A 16 2.09 -13.14 2.63
C ILE A 16 2.98 -12.03 3.19
N HIS A 17 4.27 -12.01 2.81
CA HIS A 17 5.18 -10.97 3.27
C HIS A 17 4.73 -9.59 2.80
N ARG A 18 4.39 -9.46 1.51
CA ARG A 18 3.87 -8.22 0.94
C ARG A 18 2.61 -7.74 1.66
N GLU A 19 1.61 -8.62 1.81
CA GLU A 19 0.35 -8.29 2.48
C GLU A 19 0.60 -7.76 3.89
N LYS A 20 1.42 -8.47 4.69
CA LYS A 20 1.78 -8.02 6.05
C LYS A 20 2.46 -6.65 6.08
N ARG A 21 3.35 -6.34 5.12
CA ARG A 21 4.03 -5.03 5.07
C ARG A 21 3.08 -3.90 4.75
N VAL A 22 2.12 -4.15 3.86
CA VAL A 22 1.10 -3.17 3.48
C VAL A 22 0.10 -2.98 4.62
N GLU A 23 -0.39 -4.06 5.22
CA GLU A 23 -1.27 -4.02 6.41
C GLU A 23 -0.64 -3.23 7.55
N HIS A 24 0.65 -3.44 7.79
CA HIS A 24 1.39 -2.67 8.80
C HIS A 24 1.45 -1.18 8.46
N ALA A 25 1.75 -0.82 7.21
CA ALA A 25 1.74 0.57 6.77
C ALA A 25 0.35 1.22 6.94
N VAL A 26 -0.72 0.53 6.54
CA VAL A 26 -2.11 1.00 6.72
C VAL A 26 -2.45 1.18 8.21
N THR A 27 -1.99 0.26 9.06
CA THR A 27 -2.17 0.37 10.52
C THR A 27 -1.49 1.62 11.07
N LEU A 28 -0.24 1.88 10.69
CA LEU A 28 0.49 3.08 11.12
C LEU A 28 -0.19 4.37 10.64
N ILE A 29 -0.69 4.40 9.40
CA ILE A 29 -1.45 5.54 8.87
C ILE A 29 -2.72 5.75 9.71
N ARG A 30 -3.47 4.68 9.99
CA ARG A 30 -4.68 4.74 10.81
C ARG A 30 -4.41 5.28 12.21
N GLU A 31 -3.33 4.82 12.85
CA GLU A 31 -2.91 5.31 14.17
C GLU A 31 -2.52 6.79 14.12
N SER A 32 -1.76 7.20 13.09
CA SER A 32 -1.34 8.60 12.87
C SER A 32 -2.52 9.55 12.68
N LEU A 33 -3.52 9.14 11.89
CA LEU A 33 -4.72 9.94 11.63
C LEU A 33 -5.71 9.95 12.81
N GLY A 34 -5.66 8.95 13.69
CA GLY A 34 -6.53 8.87 14.86
C GLY A 34 -8.01 9.04 14.51
N PRO A 35 -8.73 10.03 15.10
CA PRO A 35 -10.14 10.29 14.78
C PRO A 35 -10.43 10.62 13.31
N GLU A 36 -9.50 11.28 12.61
CA GLU A 36 -9.68 11.70 11.20
C GLU A 36 -9.79 10.51 10.26
N TRP A 37 -9.25 9.34 10.64
CA TRP A 37 -9.40 8.09 9.89
C TRP A 37 -10.87 7.77 9.57
N ARG A 38 -11.80 8.14 10.46
CA ARG A 38 -13.23 7.91 10.29
C ARG A 38 -13.86 8.71 9.13
N ALA A 39 -13.15 9.71 8.61
CA ALA A 39 -13.58 10.46 7.44
C ALA A 39 -13.31 9.71 6.11
N LEU A 40 -12.55 8.62 6.14
CA LEU A 40 -12.36 7.74 4.98
C LEU A 40 -13.53 6.75 4.88
N LYS A 41 -14.06 6.60 3.67
CA LYS A 41 -15.02 5.54 3.34
C LYS A 41 -14.31 4.19 3.30
N GLU A 42 -15.07 3.12 3.52
CA GLU A 42 -14.54 1.74 3.40
C GLU A 42 -13.87 1.49 2.04
N GLU A 43 -14.49 1.95 0.95
CA GLU A 43 -13.93 1.87 -0.40
C GLU A 43 -12.59 2.62 -0.51
N GLU A 44 -12.46 3.80 0.10
CA GLU A 44 -11.20 4.55 0.12
C GLU A 44 -10.12 3.80 0.89
N ILE A 45 -10.46 3.12 1.99
CA ILE A 45 -9.52 2.31 2.77
C ILE A 45 -9.05 1.10 1.94
N LEU A 46 -9.96 0.45 1.20
CA LEU A 46 -9.63 -0.65 0.30
C LEU A 46 -8.73 -0.20 -0.85
N ILE A 47 -9.05 0.93 -1.48
CA ILE A 47 -8.23 1.55 -2.53
C ILE A 47 -6.84 1.89 -1.97
N LEU A 48 -6.76 2.49 -0.79
CA LEU A 48 -5.49 2.82 -0.13
C LEU A 48 -4.61 1.57 0.04
N GLY A 49 -5.19 0.47 0.54
CA GLY A 49 -4.47 -0.80 0.68
C GLY A 49 -3.97 -1.33 -0.66
N HIS A 50 -4.83 -1.34 -1.67
CA HIS A 50 -4.49 -1.86 -3.01
C HIS A 50 -3.40 -1.05 -3.69
N VAL A 51 -3.49 0.29 -3.68
CA VAL A 51 -2.47 1.13 -4.32
C VAL A 51 -1.13 1.07 -3.59
N LEU A 52 -1.13 0.96 -2.26
CA LEU A 52 0.09 0.73 -1.48
C LEU A 52 0.71 -0.63 -1.80
N GLN A 53 -0.10 -1.68 -1.98
CA GLN A 53 0.37 -3.00 -2.38
C GLN A 53 1.00 -3.00 -3.78
N CYS A 54 0.38 -2.33 -4.75
CA CYS A 54 0.95 -2.16 -6.09
C CYS A 54 2.26 -1.39 -6.04
N THR A 55 2.30 -0.31 -5.25
CA THR A 55 3.48 0.56 -5.10
C THR A 55 4.63 -0.14 -4.37
N TRP A 56 4.34 -0.97 -3.36
CA TRP A 56 5.34 -1.74 -2.62
C TRP A 56 6.22 -2.58 -3.55
N ASN A 57 5.65 -3.19 -4.61
CA ASN A 57 6.42 -4.00 -5.57
C ASN A 57 7.46 -3.17 -6.36
N THR A 58 7.43 -1.83 -6.26
CA THR A 58 8.30 -0.91 -7.01
C THR A 58 9.31 -0.17 -6.13
N ILE A 59 9.24 -0.35 -4.81
CA ILE A 59 10.13 0.27 -3.83
C ILE A 59 10.94 -0.86 -3.17
N ASP A 60 12.26 -0.69 -3.07
CA ASP A 60 13.07 -1.68 -2.35
C ASP A 60 12.72 -1.70 -0.86
N GLN A 61 12.92 -2.84 -0.22
CA GLN A 61 12.49 -3.07 1.16
C GLN A 61 13.05 -2.02 2.13
N LYS A 62 14.33 -1.63 1.98
CA LYS A 62 14.97 -0.68 2.91
C LYS A 62 14.32 0.69 2.83
N ARG A 63 14.04 1.16 1.61
CA ARG A 63 13.33 2.43 1.42
C ARG A 63 11.89 2.35 1.91
N TRP A 64 11.21 1.23 1.69
CA TRP A 64 9.85 1.06 2.22
C TRP A 64 9.80 1.15 3.75
N GLU A 65 10.71 0.46 4.43
CA GLU A 65 10.81 0.46 5.89
C GLU A 65 11.19 1.84 6.46
N ALA A 66 11.81 2.71 5.67
CA ALA A 66 12.15 4.08 6.06
C ALA A 66 10.99 5.08 5.91
N ILE A 67 9.91 4.73 5.18
CA ILE A 67 8.78 5.64 4.99
C ILE A 67 8.08 5.88 6.35
N PRO A 68 7.90 7.14 6.79
CA PRO A 68 7.32 7.45 8.08
C PRO A 68 5.77 7.39 8.03
N PHE A 69 5.20 6.22 7.74
CA PHE A 69 3.74 6.01 7.68
C PHE A 69 3.01 6.49 8.94
N GLY A 70 3.63 6.32 10.11
CA GLY A 70 3.09 6.79 11.41
C GLY A 70 3.18 8.30 11.65
N LYS A 71 3.61 9.08 10.65
CA LYS A 71 3.59 10.56 10.65
C LYS A 71 2.80 11.13 9.46
N MET A 72 2.07 10.29 8.73
CA MET A 72 1.25 10.77 7.61
C MET A 72 0.01 11.53 8.11
N HIS A 73 -0.32 12.59 7.39
CA HIS A 73 -1.52 13.40 7.60
C HIS A 73 -2.56 13.13 6.51
N MET A 74 -3.81 13.55 6.76
CA MET A 74 -4.94 13.31 5.88
C MET A 74 -4.68 13.82 4.46
N ASP A 75 -4.01 14.97 4.31
CA ASP A 75 -3.67 15.54 2.99
C ASP A 75 -2.81 14.59 2.15
N THR A 76 -1.82 13.93 2.75
CA THR A 76 -0.98 12.93 2.06
C THR A 76 -1.80 11.72 1.66
N VAL A 77 -2.68 11.24 2.54
CA VAL A 77 -3.57 10.10 2.25
C VAL A 77 -4.54 10.44 1.11
N ARG A 78 -5.16 11.62 1.15
CA ARG A 78 -6.04 12.11 0.08
C ARG A 78 -5.30 12.28 -1.24
N LYS A 79 -4.05 12.74 -1.20
CA LYS A 79 -3.21 12.83 -2.40
C LYS A 79 -2.90 11.46 -2.98
N ILE A 80 -2.60 10.45 -2.16
CA ILE A 80 -2.43 9.05 -2.61
C ILE A 80 -3.74 8.54 -3.23
N LEU A 81 -4.87 8.72 -2.55
CA LEU A 81 -6.19 8.28 -3.04
C LEU A 81 -6.60 8.95 -4.36
N SER A 82 -6.16 10.19 -4.61
CA SER A 82 -6.43 10.87 -5.88
C SER A 82 -5.82 10.17 -7.11
N TRP A 83 -4.82 9.31 -6.89
CA TRP A 83 -4.24 8.45 -7.94
C TRP A 83 -4.96 7.11 -8.10
N GLY A 84 -5.93 6.79 -7.23
CA GLY A 84 -6.66 5.52 -7.24
C GLY A 84 -7.96 5.53 -8.05
N GLY A 85 -8.22 6.57 -8.85
CA GLY A 85 -9.50 6.75 -9.55
C GLY A 85 -9.81 5.69 -10.61
N ASP A 86 -8.79 4.97 -11.10
CA ASP A 86 -8.91 3.85 -12.03
C ASP A 86 -8.94 2.47 -11.33
N VAL A 87 -8.78 2.44 -10.00
CA VAL A 87 -8.68 1.19 -9.23
C VAL A 87 -10.06 0.58 -9.00
N GLY A 88 -10.18 -0.72 -9.26
CA GLY A 88 -11.40 -1.48 -9.05
C GLY A 88 -11.18 -2.98 -9.12
N PRO A 89 -12.24 -3.79 -8.98
CA PRO A 89 -12.14 -5.24 -9.09
C PRO A 89 -11.47 -5.68 -10.40
N GLY A 90 -10.32 -6.35 -10.29
CA GLY A 90 -9.53 -6.80 -11.44
C GLY A 90 -8.74 -5.71 -12.16
N HIS A 91 -8.73 -4.47 -11.67
CA HIS A 91 -7.99 -3.36 -12.25
C HIS A 91 -6.93 -2.83 -11.28
N ASN A 92 -5.66 -2.97 -11.67
CA ASN A 92 -4.56 -2.35 -10.95
C ASN A 92 -4.45 -0.87 -11.35
N PRO A 93 -3.92 -0.01 -10.46
CA PRO A 93 -3.58 1.35 -10.84
C PRO A 93 -2.63 1.35 -12.03
N SER A 94 -2.79 2.34 -12.92
CA SER A 94 -1.85 2.58 -14.03
C SER A 94 -0.39 2.70 -13.56
N PRO A 95 0.61 2.37 -14.41
CA PRO A 95 2.01 2.59 -14.09
C PRO A 95 2.33 4.04 -13.66
N GLU A 96 1.65 5.02 -14.28
CA GLU A 96 1.75 6.44 -13.96
C GLU A 96 1.25 6.72 -12.53
N ALA A 97 0.11 6.14 -12.14
CA ALA A 97 -0.41 6.25 -10.78
C ALA A 97 0.55 5.63 -9.76
N VAL A 98 1.09 4.44 -10.04
CA VAL A 98 2.09 3.81 -9.17
C VAL A 98 3.35 4.68 -9.03
N ALA A 99 3.83 5.27 -10.12
CA ALA A 99 4.97 6.18 -10.10
C ALA A 99 4.69 7.47 -9.30
N GLY A 100 3.50 8.04 -9.46
CA GLY A 100 3.05 9.21 -8.70
C GLY A 100 2.97 8.95 -7.20
N ILE A 101 2.38 7.82 -6.80
CA ILE A 101 2.29 7.39 -5.39
C ILE A 101 3.68 7.13 -4.83
N LYS A 102 4.54 6.42 -5.58
CA LYS A 102 5.94 6.20 -5.20
C LYS A 102 6.67 7.53 -4.94
N ALA A 103 6.48 8.53 -5.78
CA ALA A 103 7.09 9.85 -5.60
C ALA A 103 6.60 10.55 -4.32
N ILE A 104 5.30 10.44 -4.00
CA ILE A 104 4.74 10.97 -2.75
C ILE A 104 5.39 10.29 -1.54
N LEU A 105 5.40 8.95 -1.51
CA LEU A 105 5.93 8.16 -0.39
C LEU A 105 7.42 8.44 -0.14
N LEU A 106 8.20 8.52 -1.21
CA LEU A 106 9.64 8.76 -1.12
C LEU A 106 9.99 10.23 -0.86
N GLY A 107 9.08 11.16 -1.17
CA GLY A 107 9.26 12.59 -0.90
C GLY A 107 9.00 12.99 0.55
N ILE A 108 8.34 12.14 1.33
CA ILE A 108 8.13 12.34 2.77
C ILE A 108 9.12 11.56 3.65
N SER A 109 9.99 10.75 3.03
CA SER A 109 11.01 9.93 3.72
C SER A 109 12.25 10.74 4.05
#